data_AF-A0AA42YKP6-F1
#
_entry.id   AF-A0AA42YKP6-F1
#
_cell.length_a   1.000
_cell.length_b   1.000
_cell.length_c   1.000
_cell.angle_alpha   90.00
_cell.angle_beta   90.00
_cell.angle_gamma   90.00
#
_symmetry.space_group_name_H-M   'P 1'
#
loop_
_entity.id
_entity.type
_entity.pdbx_description
1 polymer ?
#
loop_
_entity_poly.entity_id
_entity_poly.type
_entity_poly.pdbx_seq_one_letter_code
_entity_poly.pdbx_strand_id
1 'polypeptide(L)'
;AVFFAPLFHRDRLDPDERLDLERLAAALAHTGVESAAAPTIDALSTRVLAFVRPGDVVVTMSSGSFEGLPGSLLERLRAGAAGVQETVHPTGHQTVDRDTS
;
A
#
# COMPACT_ATOMS: atom_id res chain seq x y z
N ALA A 1 7.99 -2.14 3.08
CA ALA A 1 8.38 -0.79 2.64
C ALA A 1 7.88 0.25 3.65
N VAL A 2 8.46 1.46 3.65
CA VAL A 2 8.02 2.60 4.48
C VAL A 2 7.88 3.82 3.59
N PHE A 3 6.68 4.40 3.51
CA PHE A 3 6.44 5.59 2.71
C PHE A 3 6.08 6.78 3.60
N PHE A 4 6.72 7.93 3.38
CA PHE A 4 6.52 9.13 4.18
C PHE A 4 5.64 10.15 3.47
N ALA A 5 4.67 10.69 4.20
CA ALA A 5 3.90 11.83 3.76
C ALA A 5 4.61 13.17 4.03
N PRO A 6 4.20 14.26 3.36
CA PRO A 6 4.63 15.60 3.75
C PRO A 6 4.34 15.91 5.22
N LEU A 7 5.26 16.61 5.88
CA LEU A 7 5.11 16.99 7.29
C LEU A 7 4.21 18.22 7.43
N PHE A 8 3.16 18.08 8.24
CA PHE A 8 2.29 19.20 8.60
C PHE A 8 3.04 20.20 9.51
N HIS A 9 2.84 21.49 9.29
CA HIS A 9 3.47 22.57 10.07
C HIS A 9 5.01 22.55 10.15
N ARG A 10 5.72 21.97 9.16
CA ARG A 10 7.21 21.94 9.14
C ARG A 10 7.84 23.33 9.35
N ASP A 11 7.16 24.38 8.88
CA ASP A 11 7.67 25.75 8.90
C ASP A 11 7.64 26.38 10.30
N ARG A 12 7.00 25.74 11.29
CA ARG A 12 7.02 26.16 12.69
C ARG A 12 8.26 25.72 13.46
N LEU A 13 9.08 24.84 12.86
CA LEU A 13 10.34 24.37 13.43
C LEU A 13 11.51 25.17 12.87
N ASP A 14 12.55 25.33 13.70
CA ASP A 14 13.81 25.88 13.23
C ASP A 14 14.40 24.98 12.13
N PRO A 15 15.12 25.56 11.13
CA PRO A 15 15.65 24.78 10.01
C PRO A 15 16.45 23.54 10.42
N ASP A 16 17.23 23.65 11.50
CA ASP A 16 18.07 22.58 12.03
C ASP A 16 17.28 21.49 12.79
N GLU A 17 16.04 21.79 13.19
CA GLU A 17 15.12 20.85 13.84
C GLU A 17 14.18 20.15 12.85
N ARG A 18 14.15 20.60 11.59
CA ARG A 18 13.27 20.02 10.56
C ARG A 18 13.78 18.64 10.15
N LEU A 19 12.89 17.67 10.23
CA LEU A 19 13.16 16.33 9.70
C LEU A 19 13.24 16.38 8.17
N ASP A 20 14.37 15.93 7.63
CA ASP A 20 14.57 15.70 6.20
C ASP A 20 14.10 14.28 5.84
N LEU A 21 12.89 14.18 5.29
CA LEU A 21 12.27 12.91 4.91
C LEU A 21 12.98 12.23 3.73
N GLU A 22 13.57 12.98 2.81
CA GLU A 22 14.31 12.40 1.68
C GLU A 22 15.59 11.75 2.18
N ARG A 23 16.32 12.45 3.05
CA ARG A 23 17.51 11.90 3.70
C ARG A 23 17.17 10.69 4.59
N LEU A 24 16.05 10.73 5.32
CA LEU A 24 15.59 9.60 6.13
C LEU A 24 15.24 8.38 5.26
N ALA A 25 14.48 8.59 4.18
CA ALA A 25 14.14 7.53 3.24
C ALA A 25 15.39 6.92 2.60
N ALA A 26 16.36 7.75 2.20
CA ALA A 26 17.64 7.29 1.69
C ALA A 26 18.39 6.44 2.74
N ALA A 27 18.44 6.88 3.99
CA ALA A 27 19.09 6.13 5.08
C ALA A 27 18.44 4.75 5.30
N LEU A 28 17.09 4.67 5.29
CA LEU A 28 16.38 3.39 5.38
C LEU A 28 16.62 2.49 4.17
N ALA A 29 16.70 3.07 2.97
CA ALA A 29 17.04 2.31 1.76
C ALA A 29 18.45 1.70 1.86
N HIS A 30 19.41 2.39 2.48
CA HIS A 30 20.76 1.85 2.72
C HIS A 30 20.77 0.67 3.69
N THR A 31 19.75 0.53 4.54
CA THR A 31 19.57 -0.63 5.42
C THR A 31 18.74 -1.75 4.77
N GLY A 32 18.43 -1.64 3.47
CA GLY A 32 17.64 -2.63 2.73
C GLY A 32 16.12 -2.49 2.91
N VAL A 33 15.64 -1.41 3.53
CA VAL A 33 14.20 -1.13 3.66
C VAL A 33 13.77 -0.26 2.49
N GLU A 34 12.92 -0.78 1.60
CA GLU A 34 12.33 0.05 0.56
C GLU A 34 11.59 1.24 1.19
N SER A 35 12.02 2.46 0.86
CA SER A 35 11.46 3.67 1.43
C SER A 35 11.47 4.83 0.46
N ALA A 36 10.47 5.70 0.56
CA ALA A 36 10.39 6.93 -0.23
C ALA A 36 9.54 7.99 0.50
N ALA A 37 9.90 9.26 0.34
CA ALA A 37 9.02 10.38 0.65
C ALA A 37 8.12 10.68 -0.56
N ALA A 38 6.86 11.03 -0.29
CA ALA A 38 5.90 11.42 -1.30
C ALA A 38 5.60 12.93 -1.21
N PRO A 39 5.42 13.62 -2.34
CA PRO A 39 5.16 15.06 -2.35
C PRO A 39 3.73 15.42 -1.90
N THR A 40 2.79 14.47 -1.97
CA THR A 40 1.38 14.64 -1.60
C THR A 40 0.80 13.36 -0.99
N ILE A 41 -0.31 13.47 -0.28
CA ILE A 41 -1.06 12.30 0.23
C ILE A 41 -1.57 11.41 -0.89
N ASP A 42 -1.99 11.97 -2.01
CA ASP A 42 -2.45 11.19 -3.16
C ASP A 42 -1.30 10.40 -3.82
N ALA A 43 -0.13 11.03 -3.99
CA ALA A 43 1.06 10.35 -4.50
C ALA A 43 1.50 9.21 -3.57
N LEU A 44 1.43 9.43 -2.25
CA LEU A 44 1.67 8.40 -1.24
C LEU A 44 0.69 7.24 -1.40
N SER A 45 -0.62 7.53 -1.44
CA SER A 45 -1.69 6.53 -1.54
C SER A 45 -1.53 5.69 -2.81
N THR A 46 -1.24 6.33 -3.94
CA THR A 46 -0.98 5.65 -5.22
C THR A 46 0.23 4.72 -5.14
N ARG A 47 1.31 5.15 -4.47
CA ARG A 47 2.50 4.32 -4.28
C ARG A 47 2.23 3.12 -3.38
N VAL A 48 1.48 3.30 -2.29
CA VAL A 48 1.08 2.21 -1.40
C VAL A 48 0.26 1.18 -2.17
N LEU A 49 -0.74 1.61 -2.95
CA LEU A 49 -1.60 0.70 -3.71
C LEU A 49 -0.85 -0.08 -4.79
N ALA A 50 0.18 0.51 -5.39
CA ALA A 50 1.03 -0.19 -6.36
C ALA A 50 1.97 -1.23 -5.69
N PHE A 51 2.30 -1.03 -4.42
CA PHE A 51 3.22 -1.88 -3.67
C PHE A 51 2.52 -3.08 -3.01
N VAL A 52 1.34 -2.84 -2.45
CA VAL A 52 0.61 -3.81 -1.60
C VAL A 52 0.06 -4.97 -2.43
N ARG A 53 0.18 -6.18 -1.88
CA ARG A 53 -0.32 -7.44 -2.44
C ARG A 53 -1.35 -8.08 -1.52
N PRO A 54 -2.22 -8.99 -2.03
CA PRO A 54 -3.08 -9.79 -1.17
C PRO A 54 -2.26 -10.53 -0.10
N GLY A 55 -2.69 -10.42 1.16
CA GLY A 55 -1.99 -10.99 2.32
C GLY A 55 -1.06 -10.01 3.05
N ASP A 56 -0.76 -8.85 2.47
CA ASP A 56 0.03 -7.83 3.15
C ASP A 56 -0.77 -7.13 4.26
N VAL A 57 -0.05 -6.68 5.30
CA VAL A 57 -0.59 -5.84 6.36
C VAL A 57 -0.07 -4.41 6.16
N VAL A 58 -0.99 -3.47 6.00
CA VAL A 58 -0.68 -2.04 5.89
C VAL A 58 -0.96 -1.35 7.21
N VAL A 59 0.04 -0.64 7.73
CA VAL A 59 -0.07 0.17 8.96
C VAL A 59 0.09 1.64 8.59
N THR A 60 -0.87 2.46 9.01
CA THR A 60 -0.78 3.93 8.93
C THR A 60 -0.49 4.48 10.32
N MET A 61 0.44 5.42 10.42
CA MET A 61 0.80 6.08 11.68
C MET A 61 0.79 7.59 11.47
N SER A 62 -0.04 8.30 12.23
CA SER A 62 -0.15 9.75 12.19
C SER A 62 -0.55 10.30 13.55
N SER A 63 -0.16 11.54 13.84
CA SER A 63 -0.57 12.29 15.03
C SER A 63 -1.90 13.05 14.82
N GLY A 64 -2.51 12.94 13.65
CA GLY A 64 -3.79 13.58 13.30
C GLY A 64 -4.56 12.81 12.23
N SER A 65 -5.56 13.44 11.61
CA SER A 65 -6.49 12.79 10.66
C SER A 65 -5.84 12.26 9.38
N PHE A 66 -4.62 12.72 9.08
CA PHE A 66 -3.86 12.31 7.90
C PHE A 66 -4.62 12.50 6.59
N GLU A 67 -5.39 13.59 6.50
CA GLU A 67 -6.30 13.88 5.38
C GLU A 67 -7.29 12.74 5.07
N GLY A 68 -7.60 11.89 6.06
CA GLY A 68 -8.50 10.75 5.88
C GLY A 68 -7.88 9.56 5.14
N LEU A 69 -6.56 9.57 4.90
CA LEU A 69 -5.85 8.52 4.16
C LEU A 69 -6.16 7.09 4.62
N PRO A 70 -6.22 6.76 5.94
CA PRO A 70 -6.46 5.37 6.34
C PRO A 70 -7.81 4.84 5.84
N GLY A 71 -8.86 5.66 5.86
CA GLY A 71 -10.19 5.28 5.39
C GLY A 71 -10.23 5.14 3.87
N SER A 72 -9.76 6.15 3.14
CA SER A 72 -9.78 6.14 1.67
C SER A 72 -8.87 5.04 1.09
N LEU A 73 -7.72 4.78 1.72
CA LEU A 73 -6.82 3.70 1.32
C LEU A 73 -7.48 2.32 1.50
N LEU A 74 -8.19 2.10 2.61
CA LEU A 74 -8.92 0.86 2.86
C LEU A 74 -10.02 0.63 1.81
N GLU A 75 -10.77 1.66 1.45
CA GLU A 75 -11.78 1.60 0.40
C GLU A 75 -11.16 1.22 -0.96
N ARG A 76 -10.04 1.87 -1.32
CA ARG A 76 -9.31 1.60 -2.57
C ARG A 76 -8.74 0.17 -2.61
N LEU A 77 -8.20 -0.32 -1.50
CA LEU A 77 -7.70 -1.70 -1.39
C LEU A 77 -8.83 -2.73 -1.56
N ARG A 78 -10.00 -2.48 -0.95
CA ARG A 78 -11.18 -3.35 -1.11
C ARG A 78 -11.69 -3.36 -2.55
N ALA A 79 -11.75 -2.20 -3.20
CA ALA A 79 -12.17 -2.09 -4.60
C ALA A 79 -11.20 -2.83 -5.53
N GLY A 80 -9.88 -2.75 -5.28
CA GLY A 80 -8.87 -3.50 -6.03
C GLY A 80 -8.97 -5.01 -5.82
N ALA A 81 -9.27 -5.47 -4.60
CA ALA A 81 -9.48 -6.89 -4.30
C ALA A 81 -10.73 -7.47 -4.98
N ALA A 82 -11.81 -6.69 -5.09
CA ALA A 82 -13.06 -7.13 -5.75
C ALA A 82 -12.91 -7.35 -7.27
N GLY A 83 -11.85 -6.82 -7.89
CA GLY A 83 -11.53 -7.03 -9.31
C GLY A 83 -10.73 -8.31 -9.59
N VAL A 84 -10.25 -9.02 -8.55
CA VAL A 84 -9.54 -10.29 -8.71
C VAL A 84 -10.57 -11.42 -8.70
N GLN A 85 -11.14 -11.74 -9.87
CA GLN A 85 -11.90 -12.97 -10.01
C GLN A 85 -10.94 -14.15 -9.86
N GLU A 86 -11.17 -14.96 -8.83
CA GLU A 86 -10.56 -16.26 -8.66
C GLU A 86 -10.83 -17.09 -9.92
N THR A 87 -9.80 -17.35 -10.74
CA THR A 87 -9.88 -18.36 -11.79
C THR A 87 -10.07 -19.71 -11.12
N VAL A 88 -11.33 -20.08 -10.88
CA VAL A 88 -11.71 -21.44 -10.53
C VAL A 88 -11.29 -22.32 -11.70
N HIS A 89 -10.27 -23.15 -11.47
CA HIS A 89 -9.84 -24.15 -12.44
C HIS A 89 -10.90 -25.27 -12.43
N PRO A 90 -11.66 -25.51 -13.52
CA PRO A 90 -12.64 -26.57 -13.52
C PRO A 90 -11.90 -27.91 -13.49
N THR A 91 -11.92 -28.58 -12.33
CA THR A 91 -11.50 -29.97 -12.25
C THR A 91 -12.55 -30.78 -12.99
N GLY A 92 -12.25 -31.11 -14.25
CA GLY A 92 -13.12 -31.94 -15.09
C GLY A 92 -13.22 -33.35 -14.51
N HIS A 93 -14.31 -33.62 -13.78
CA HIS A 93 -14.77 -34.99 -13.61
C HIS A 93 -15.48 -35.43 -14.90
N GLN A 94 -14.76 -36.13 -15.77
CA GLN A 94 -15.38 -36.94 -16.81
C GLN A 94 -16.10 -38.12 -16.14
N THR A 95 -17.43 -38.07 -16.10
CA THR A 95 -18.26 -39.25 -15.90
C THR A 95 -18.31 -39.98 -17.25
N VAL A 96 -17.57 -41.08 -17.36
CA VAL A 96 -17.71 -42.00 -18.49
C VAL A 96 -18.93 -42.88 -18.22
N ASP A 97 -20.05 -42.54 -18.88
CA ASP A 97 -21.16 -43.45 -19.10
C ASP A 97 -20.64 -44.67 -19.89
N ARG A 98 -20.69 -45.85 -19.28
CA ARG A 98 -20.61 -47.11 -20.01
C ARG A 98 -22.01 -47.66 -20.16
N ASP A 99 -22.64 -47.28 -21.25
CA ASP A 99 -23.71 -48.06 -21.83
C ASP A 99 -23.13 -48.84 -23.02
N THR A 100 -23.00 -50.15 -22.87
CA THR A 100 -22.91 -51.08 -24.01
C THR A 100 -23.36 -52.46 -23.55
N SER A 101 -24.58 -52.79 -23.99
CA SER A 101 -25.18 -54.09 -24.35
C SER A 101 -24.79 -55.36 -23.58
#